data_AF-A0A837NF78-F1
#
_entry.id   AF-A0A837NF78-F1
#
_cell.length_a   1.000
_cell.length_b   1.000
_cell.length_c   1.000
_cell.angle_alpha   90.00
_cell.angle_beta   90.00
_cell.angle_gamma   90.00
#
_symmetry.space_group_name_H-M   'P 1'
#
loop_
_entity.id
_entity.type
_entity.pdbx_description
1 polymer ?
#
loop_
_entity_poly.entity_id
_entity_poly.type
_entity_poly.pdbx_seq_one_letter_code
_entity_poly.pdbx_strand_id
1 'polypeptide(L)'
;MSEFPVAKALLEDSYFLSDWPLCQVRVMDDAQYPWFVLIPRVDDVRELCDLTEEQQIQFLHESSFLSHWLKAEYKPDKLNVAALGNRVPQLHVHHIARFMSDAAWPDPVWGKQPMQPLSDKEVARLQELFADITF
;
A
#
# COMPACT_ATOMS: atom_id res chain seq x y z
N MET A 1 -9.81 21.56 -7.55
CA MET A 1 -8.71 21.10 -6.68
C MET A 1 -7.83 20.25 -7.57
N SER A 2 -6.55 20.58 -7.74
CA SER A 2 -5.64 19.77 -8.55
C SER A 2 -5.42 18.43 -7.85
N GLU A 3 -5.57 17.35 -8.59
CA GLU A 3 -5.30 15.99 -8.13
C GLU A 3 -3.81 15.88 -7.74
N PHE A 4 -3.51 15.29 -6.58
CA PHE A 4 -2.13 15.09 -6.14
C PHE A 4 -1.38 14.18 -7.13
N PRO A 5 -0.21 14.57 -7.65
CA PRO A 5 0.48 13.79 -8.67
C PRO A 5 1.14 12.54 -8.08
N VAL A 6 0.65 11.36 -8.47
CA VAL A 6 1.28 10.08 -8.13
C VAL A 6 2.25 9.66 -9.23
N ALA A 7 3.41 9.13 -8.83
CA ALA A 7 4.45 8.69 -9.74
C ALA A 7 3.90 7.65 -10.74
N LYS A 8 4.26 7.81 -12.02
CA LYS A 8 3.76 6.98 -13.12
C LYS A 8 3.90 5.47 -12.85
N ALA A 9 5.04 5.03 -12.34
CA ALA A 9 5.26 3.62 -12.03
C ALA A 9 4.29 3.08 -10.95
N LEU A 10 3.95 3.88 -9.95
CA LEU A 10 2.95 3.49 -8.95
C LEU A 10 1.55 3.42 -9.57
N LEU A 11 1.22 4.29 -10.52
CA LEU A 11 -0.05 4.22 -11.25
C LEU A 11 -0.15 2.99 -12.16
N GLU A 12 0.96 2.60 -12.81
CA GLU A 12 1.01 1.44 -13.70
C GLU A 12 0.95 0.12 -12.94
N ASP A 13 1.56 0.04 -11.74
CA ASP A 13 1.68 -1.21 -10.98
C ASP A 13 0.58 -1.39 -9.92
N SER A 14 -0.41 -0.48 -9.82
CA SER A 14 -1.42 -0.56 -8.75
C SER A 14 -2.74 0.12 -9.07
N TYR A 15 -3.82 -0.32 -8.41
CA TYR A 15 -5.15 0.26 -8.51
C TYR A 15 -5.44 1.22 -7.36
N PHE A 16 -6.09 2.35 -7.66
CA PHE A 16 -6.60 3.28 -6.66
C PHE A 16 -7.78 2.66 -5.90
N LEU A 17 -7.80 2.83 -4.57
CA LEU A 17 -8.89 2.40 -3.71
C LEU A 17 -9.64 3.57 -3.07
N SER A 18 -8.91 4.45 -2.36
CA SER A 18 -9.51 5.59 -1.65
C SER A 18 -8.44 6.62 -1.27
N ASP A 19 -8.90 7.82 -0.91
CA ASP A 19 -8.08 8.86 -0.30
C ASP A 19 -8.41 8.99 1.19
N TRP A 20 -7.47 8.62 2.05
CA TRP A 20 -7.50 8.90 3.49
C TRP A 20 -6.92 10.28 3.80
N PRO A 21 -7.03 10.83 5.03
CA PRO A 21 -6.62 12.20 5.32
C PRO A 21 -5.23 12.57 4.81
N LEU A 22 -4.23 11.69 4.98
CA LEU A 22 -2.87 11.89 4.47
C LEU A 22 -2.59 11.05 3.23
N CYS A 23 -2.87 9.75 3.26
CA CYS A 23 -2.43 8.84 2.20
C CYS A 23 -3.50 8.57 1.16
N GLN A 24 -3.07 8.48 -0.09
CA GLN A 24 -3.78 7.69 -1.07
C GLN A 24 -3.54 6.20 -0.79
N VAL A 25 -4.61 5.40 -0.78
CA VAL A 25 -4.57 3.96 -0.59
C VAL A 25 -4.67 3.26 -1.94
N ARG A 26 -3.73 2.36 -2.20
CA ARG A 26 -3.67 1.58 -3.44
C ARG A 26 -3.42 0.11 -3.15
N VAL A 27 -3.84 -0.75 -4.08
CA VAL A 27 -3.49 -2.19 -4.07
C VAL A 27 -2.60 -2.50 -5.25
N MET A 28 -1.48 -3.16 -5.01
CA MET A 28 -0.54 -3.58 -6.07
C MET A 28 -1.20 -4.62 -6.98
N ASP A 29 -0.92 -4.57 -8.28
CA ASP A 29 -1.40 -5.53 -9.28
C ASP A 29 -0.63 -6.87 -9.22
N ASP A 30 -0.51 -7.43 -8.02
CA ASP A 30 0.17 -8.70 -7.77
C ASP A 30 -0.65 -9.62 -6.85
N ALA A 31 -1.48 -10.45 -7.45
CA ALA A 31 -2.37 -11.43 -6.82
C ALA A 31 -1.64 -12.51 -5.99
N GLN A 32 -0.30 -12.57 -6.06
CA GLN A 32 0.47 -13.51 -5.24
C GLN A 32 0.44 -13.18 -3.75
N TYR A 33 0.17 -11.91 -3.40
CA TYR A 33 0.14 -11.44 -2.02
C TYR A 33 -0.94 -10.37 -1.84
N PRO A 34 -1.69 -10.34 -0.72
CA PRO A 34 -2.46 -9.15 -0.38
C PRO A 34 -1.49 -7.99 -0.06
N TRP A 35 -1.30 -7.11 -1.05
CA TRP A 35 -0.26 -6.09 -1.04
C TRP A 35 -0.84 -4.71 -1.31
N PHE A 36 -0.82 -3.88 -0.28
CA PHE A 36 -1.32 -2.52 -0.30
C PHE A 36 -0.17 -1.53 -0.18
N VAL A 37 -0.39 -0.31 -0.69
CA VAL A 37 0.57 0.78 -0.62
C VAL A 37 -0.14 2.03 -0.15
N LEU A 38 0.46 2.70 0.84
CA LEU A 38 0.08 4.03 1.28
C LEU A 38 1.03 5.05 0.65
N ILE A 39 0.47 6.06 -0.01
CA ILE A 39 1.22 7.16 -0.64
C ILE A 39 0.79 8.46 0.04
N PRO A 40 1.59 9.02 0.98
CA PRO A 40 1.31 10.34 1.55
C PRO A 40 1.17 11.38 0.44
N ARG A 41 0.04 12.10 0.42
CA ARG A 41 -0.25 13.16 -0.55
C ARG A 41 0.42 14.47 -0.18
N VAL A 42 1.76 14.44 -0.07
CA VAL A 42 2.62 15.57 0.27
C VAL A 42 3.67 15.72 -0.82
N ASP A 43 3.79 16.93 -1.37
CA ASP A 43 4.70 17.20 -2.49
C ASP A 43 6.16 17.03 -2.07
N ASP A 44 6.98 16.51 -3.00
CA ASP A 44 8.44 16.40 -2.89
C ASP A 44 9.01 15.61 -1.69
N VAL A 45 8.17 14.79 -1.03
CA VAL A 45 8.59 13.91 0.07
C VAL A 45 9.11 12.56 -0.46
N ARG A 46 10.27 12.14 0.07
CA ARG A 46 10.96 10.90 -0.32
C ARG A 46 11.06 9.92 0.84
N GLU A 47 11.29 10.44 2.04
CA GLU A 47 11.46 9.68 3.27
C GLU A 47 10.36 10.00 4.27
N LEU A 48 10.05 9.07 5.18
CA LEU A 48 9.09 9.33 6.27
C LEU A 48 9.51 10.51 7.14
N CYS A 49 10.82 10.77 7.28
CA CYS A 49 11.33 11.90 8.06
C CYS A 49 11.24 13.26 7.34
N ASP A 50 10.85 13.30 6.06
CA ASP A 50 10.56 14.56 5.36
C ASP A 50 9.15 15.09 5.71
N LEU A 51 8.27 14.23 6.23
CA LEU A 51 6.95 14.61 6.72
C LEU A 51 7.04 15.43 8.01
N THR A 52 6.10 16.35 8.24
CA THR A 52 5.99 17.03 9.55
C THR A 52 5.65 16.03 10.66
N GLU A 53 5.85 16.41 11.92
CA GLU A 53 5.51 15.55 13.06
C GLU A 53 4.03 15.14 13.03
N GLU A 54 3.13 16.08 12.75
CA GLU A 54 1.69 15.81 12.63
C GLU A 54 1.39 14.83 11.49
N GLN A 55 2.07 14.98 10.36
CA GLN A 55 1.93 14.07 9.22
C GLN A 55 2.49 12.67 9.54
N GLN A 56 3.61 12.56 10.26
CA GLN A 56 4.15 11.27 10.69
C GLN A 56 3.21 10.55 11.66
N ILE A 57 2.58 11.29 12.58
CA ILE A 57 1.56 10.75 13.48
C ILE A 57 0.33 10.29 12.69
N GLN A 58 -0.16 11.10 11.75
CA GLN A 58 -1.28 10.73 10.90
C GLN A 58 -0.96 9.50 10.03
N PHE A 59 0.25 9.44 9.46
CA PHE A 59 0.74 8.28 8.73
C PHE A 59 0.74 7.02 9.61
N LEU A 60 1.19 7.13 10.86
CA LEU A 60 1.21 6.01 11.78
C LEU A 60 -0.20 5.49 12.09
N HIS A 61 -1.19 6.38 12.25
CA HIS A 61 -2.60 5.98 12.40
C HIS A 61 -3.10 5.23 11.17
N GLU A 62 -2.84 5.76 9.98
CA GLU A 62 -3.26 5.15 8.71
C GLU A 62 -2.59 3.79 8.46
N SER A 63 -1.28 3.71 8.65
CA SER A 63 -0.49 2.47 8.55
C SER A 63 -0.97 1.40 9.54
N SER A 64 -1.26 1.80 10.78
CA SER A 64 -1.69 0.87 11.83
C SER A 64 -3.08 0.33 11.56
N PHE A 65 -4.01 1.19 11.13
CA PHE A 65 -5.35 0.78 10.73
C PHE A 65 -5.31 -0.20 9.55
N LEU A 66 -4.58 0.13 8.47
CA LEU A 66 -4.45 -0.76 7.31
C LEU A 66 -3.88 -2.12 7.72
N SER A 67 -2.86 -2.10 8.58
CA SER A 67 -2.25 -3.33 9.14
C SER A 67 -3.25 -4.16 9.94
N HIS A 68 -4.10 -3.53 10.75
CA HIS A 68 -5.15 -4.23 11.49
C HIS A 68 -6.25 -4.78 10.59
N TRP A 69 -6.67 -4.02 9.58
CA TRP A 69 -7.60 -4.47 8.57
C TRP A 69 -7.06 -5.68 7.80
N LEU A 70 -5.80 -5.63 7.34
CA LEU A 70 -5.13 -6.76 6.68
C LEU A 70 -5.11 -8.02 7.55
N LYS A 71 -4.87 -7.85 8.86
CA LYS A 71 -4.91 -8.96 9.81
C LYS A 71 -6.30 -9.56 9.96
N ALA A 72 -7.33 -8.72 10.00
CA ALA A 72 -8.71 -9.17 10.14
C ALA A 72 -9.23 -9.88 8.88
N GLU A 73 -8.96 -9.29 7.71
CA GLU A 73 -9.43 -9.76 6.41
C GLU A 73 -8.70 -11.03 5.97
N TYR A 74 -7.37 -10.98 5.91
CA TYR A 74 -6.57 -12.04 5.28
C TYR A 74 -5.99 -13.05 6.27
N LYS A 75 -6.01 -12.75 7.58
CA LYS A 75 -5.46 -13.60 8.65
C LYS A 75 -4.04 -14.13 8.34
N PRO A 76 -3.09 -13.26 7.98
CA PRO A 76 -1.73 -13.68 7.64
C PRO A 76 -0.96 -14.19 8.85
N ASP A 77 0.05 -15.03 8.57
CA ASP A 77 1.04 -15.44 9.57
C ASP A 77 1.92 -14.25 10.01
N LYS A 78 2.19 -13.30 9.10
CA LYS A 78 3.00 -12.11 9.37
C LYS A 78 2.63 -10.93 8.48
N LEU A 79 2.83 -9.72 8.98
CA LEU A 79 2.84 -8.51 8.13
C LEU A 79 4.28 -8.09 7.79
N ASN A 80 4.49 -7.63 6.56
CA ASN A 80 5.68 -6.86 6.19
C ASN A 80 5.26 -5.42 5.87
N VAL A 81 5.92 -4.47 6.53
CA VAL A 81 5.71 -3.04 6.32
C VAL A 81 7.06 -2.40 6.01
N ALA A 82 7.17 -1.68 4.89
CA ALA A 82 8.45 -1.11 4.46
C ALA A 82 8.28 0.12 3.57
N ALA A 83 9.06 1.17 3.87
CA ALA A 83 9.39 2.24 2.94
C ALA A 83 10.76 1.90 2.34
N LEU A 84 10.85 1.77 1.01
CA LEU A 84 12.11 1.40 0.32
C LEU A 84 12.56 2.50 -0.65
N GLY A 85 11.74 2.85 -1.64
CA GLY A 85 11.98 4.03 -2.48
C GLY A 85 13.19 4.01 -3.44
N ASN A 86 13.99 2.94 -3.50
CA ASN A 86 15.23 2.90 -4.30
C ASN A 86 15.06 3.21 -5.80
N ARG A 87 13.92 2.84 -6.40
CA ARG A 87 13.62 3.07 -7.83
C ARG A 87 12.61 4.19 -8.08
N VAL A 88 11.60 4.29 -7.20
CA VAL A 88 10.55 5.32 -7.26
C VAL A 88 10.75 6.24 -6.06
N PRO A 89 11.26 7.47 -6.26
CA PRO A 89 11.62 8.35 -5.15
C PRO A 89 10.46 8.89 -4.32
N GLN A 90 9.26 8.99 -4.90
CA GLN A 90 8.09 9.47 -4.18
C GLN A 90 7.81 8.53 -3.01
N LEU A 91 7.64 9.08 -1.80
CA LEU A 91 7.39 8.27 -0.61
C LEU A 91 6.15 7.40 -0.80
N HIS A 92 6.34 6.10 -0.56
CA HIS A 92 5.29 5.10 -0.54
C HIS A 92 5.67 4.00 0.44
N VAL A 93 4.69 3.49 1.18
CA VAL A 93 4.91 2.47 2.20
C VAL A 93 4.07 1.23 1.92
N HIS A 94 4.76 0.12 1.70
CA HIS A 94 4.15 -1.17 1.42
C HIS A 94 3.61 -1.80 2.70
N HIS A 95 2.45 -2.44 2.60
CA HIS A 95 1.79 -3.22 3.64
C HIS A 95 1.37 -4.55 3.03
N ILE A 96 2.03 -5.64 3.45
CA ILE A 96 1.91 -6.95 2.80
C ILE A 96 1.51 -8.00 3.83
N ALA A 97 0.42 -8.71 3.55
CA ALA A 97 0.03 -9.92 4.28
C ALA A 97 0.86 -11.11 3.79
N ARG A 98 1.61 -11.77 4.69
CA ARG A 98 2.53 -12.87 4.40
C ARG A 98 2.04 -14.18 5.00
N PHE A 99 2.32 -15.27 4.31
CA PHE A 99 1.92 -16.62 4.71
C PHE A 99 3.12 -17.56 4.58
N MET A 100 3.22 -18.56 5.46
CA MET A 100 4.28 -19.58 5.36
C MET A 100 4.24 -20.36 4.03
N SER A 101 3.09 -20.36 3.36
CA SER A 101 2.86 -20.97 2.06
C SER A 101 2.98 -20.01 0.87
N ASP A 102 3.27 -18.72 1.10
CA ASP A 102 3.36 -17.75 0.00
C ASP A 102 4.59 -17.98 -0.89
N ALA A 103 4.53 -17.49 -2.12
CA ALA A 103 5.53 -17.79 -3.17
C ALA A 103 6.95 -17.29 -2.86
N ALA A 104 7.13 -16.42 -1.85
CA ALA A 104 8.43 -15.89 -1.46
C ALA A 104 8.84 -16.27 -0.03
N TRP A 105 8.02 -16.96 0.76
CA TRP A 105 8.35 -17.23 2.17
C TRP A 105 9.64 -18.08 2.30
N PRO A 106 10.56 -17.77 3.23
CA PRO A 106 10.55 -16.67 4.21
C PRO A 106 11.20 -15.36 3.74
N ASP A 107 11.56 -15.27 2.45
CA ASP A 107 12.25 -14.13 1.87
C ASP A 107 11.31 -12.91 1.65
N PRO A 108 11.88 -11.71 1.44
CA PRO A 108 11.12 -10.55 0.98
C PRO A 108 10.49 -10.78 -0.41
N VAL A 109 9.30 -10.20 -0.66
CA VAL A 109 8.57 -10.37 -1.94
C VAL A 109 9.22 -9.63 -3.12
N TRP A 110 9.91 -8.52 -2.86
CA TRP A 110 10.40 -7.61 -3.90
C TRP A 110 11.39 -8.29 -4.86
N GLY A 111 11.00 -8.38 -6.14
CA GLY A 111 11.86 -8.89 -7.21
C GLY A 111 12.06 -10.42 -7.22
N LYS A 112 11.28 -11.18 -6.43
CA LYS A 112 11.39 -12.65 -6.38
C LYS A 112 10.67 -13.36 -7.51
N GLN A 113 9.46 -12.91 -7.83
CA GLN A 113 8.63 -13.46 -8.89
C GLN A 113 8.10 -12.32 -9.78
N PRO A 114 7.80 -12.57 -11.06
CA PRO A 114 7.01 -11.65 -11.87
C PRO A 114 5.64 -11.42 -11.23
N MET A 115 5.12 -10.20 -11.32
CA MET A 115 3.78 -9.88 -10.80
C MET A 115 2.71 -10.68 -11.56
N GLN A 116 1.68 -11.11 -10.84
CA GLN A 116 0.50 -11.74 -11.43
C GLN A 116 -0.71 -10.82 -11.26
N PRO A 117 -1.37 -10.36 -12.34
CA PRO A 117 -2.44 -9.39 -12.21
C PRO A 117 -3.59 -9.83 -11.29
N LEU A 118 -4.14 -8.87 -10.55
CA LEU A 118 -5.40 -9.05 -9.85
C LEU A 118 -6.54 -9.25 -10.85
N SER A 119 -7.52 -10.07 -10.48
CA SER A 119 -8.76 -10.15 -11.26
C SER A 119 -9.59 -8.87 -11.10
N ASP A 120 -10.25 -8.43 -12.16
CA ASP A 120 -11.17 -7.26 -12.13
C ASP A 120 -12.19 -7.33 -10.99
N LYS A 121 -12.67 -8.54 -10.68
CA LYS A 121 -13.61 -8.79 -9.57
C LYS A 121 -13.01 -8.44 -8.21
N GLU A 122 -11.75 -8.78 -7.98
CA GLU A 122 -11.07 -8.47 -6.73
C GLU A 122 -10.76 -6.98 -6.61
N VAL A 123 -10.35 -6.35 -7.71
CA VAL A 123 -10.17 -4.89 -7.77
C VAL A 123 -11.47 -4.17 -7.42
N ALA A 124 -12.58 -4.54 -8.07
CA ALA A 124 -13.89 -3.95 -7.80
C ALA A 124 -14.34 -4.15 -6.34
N ARG A 125 -14.16 -5.37 -5.80
CA ARG A 125 -14.47 -5.67 -4.39
C ARG A 125 -13.70 -4.77 -3.42
N LEU A 126 -12.40 -4.59 -3.66
CA LEU A 126 -11.56 -3.74 -2.81
C LEU A 126 -11.92 -2.26 -2.95
N GLN A 127 -12.26 -1.80 -4.14
CA GLN A 127 -12.71 -0.42 -4.37
C GLN A 127 -14.03 -0.13 -3.63
N GLU A 128 -15.01 -1.02 -3.73
CA GLU A 128 -16.27 -0.90 -2.98
C GLU A 128 -16.00 -0.88 -1.46
N LEU A 129 -15.18 -1.81 -0.96
CA LEU A 129 -14.90 -1.91 0.47
C LEU A 129 -14.19 -0.67 1.02
N PHE A 130 -13.20 -0.13 0.30
CA PHE A 130 -12.43 1.04 0.75
C PHE A 130 -13.14 2.37 0.50
N ALA A 131 -14.17 2.40 -0.35
CA ALA A 131 -15.04 3.57 -0.48
C ALA A 131 -15.83 3.85 0.81
N ASP A 132 -16.20 2.79 1.56
CA ASP A 132 -16.95 2.89 2.81
C ASP A 132 -16.06 3.09 4.06
N ILE A 133 -14.74 2.89 3.92
CA ILE A 133 -13.78 3.11 5.01
C ILE A 133 -13.44 4.60 5.10
N THR A 134 -14.10 5.29 6.02
CA THR A 134 -13.80 6.68 6.36
C THR A 134 -12.85 6.75 7.54
N PHE A 135 -11.82 7.60 7.42
CA PHE A 135 -10.90 7.98 8.49
C PHE A 135 -11.37 9.22 9.25
#